data_AF-A0A939UDH5-F1
#
_entry.id   AF-A0A939UDH5-F1
#
_cell.length_a   1.000
_cell.length_b   1.000
_cell.length_c   1.000
_cell.angle_alpha   90.00
_cell.angle_beta   90.00
_cell.angle_gamma   90.00
#
_symmetry.space_group_name_H-M   'P 1'
#
loop_
_entity.id
_entity.type
_entity.pdbx_description
1 polymer ?
#
loop_
_entity_poly.entity_id
_entity_poly.type
_entity_poly.pdbx_seq_one_letter_code
_entity_poly.pdbx_strand_id
1 'polypeptide(L)'
;MDVGDIQAEQEAEKKEAQKAGGEKQSFFQSLFANLFKSSNPEAEKKRRLKAIAKTFSKTKYHNFYKPSTIEVLSPFAKLFYDIYKLISPAQIQFKSNQNPNLYKTQVINYSLSEKQIDLLEHFDQQKIMEMARQIPLQQLTNQMEEEVSIFSAEFDNERMNKTESIYKAFSIFQEFCCYDYYVLIKKFCSSFQEFNFNSVPNFEKINAEYIADDLKEFCAIAYAITDESLLWNELFTFFKATQAAETVSFGNWRKIIARIKNIQQSGAFDLMIRHITGNTDYVTQVPSHYASLVEPYMDKISEEVHTTLSKINSQQKENKANQICEQIFGSTDFQTLHFYIAGANEGYAKKDLSTYIYTEPLNYLKAFLLEYVKKDIREFFDVVVVRGQWDTSLANPMSNAYQELLKISDEITAFDNDLSEDGGSGLKIKTLLPKTAHDPGAENIINRIISDANEQARSFIITSAQDLINIGKTLKQLIEDYSKQKPEIVQNWRELERFLDHPMKEFSIGIYKKIYLFVQLMQQYLA
;
A
#
# COMPACT_ATOMS: atom_id res chain seq x y z
N MET A 1 -69.36 -8.54 13.32
CA MET A 1 -69.46 -8.72 14.78
C MET A 1 -68.09 -8.35 15.32
N ASP A 2 -67.79 -7.06 15.37
CA ASP A 2 -68.31 -5.97 16.22
C ASP A 2 -67.59 -5.92 17.57
N VAL A 3 -67.04 -4.74 17.86
CA VAL A 3 -66.04 -4.43 18.91
C VAL A 3 -66.70 -4.31 20.30
N GLY A 4 -67.88 -4.93 20.47
CA GLY A 4 -68.71 -4.87 21.67
C GLY A 4 -68.51 -6.00 22.68
N ASP A 5 -67.91 -7.14 22.30
CA ASP A 5 -67.84 -8.32 23.17
C ASP A 5 -66.56 -8.45 24.00
N ILE A 6 -65.56 -7.56 23.81
CA ILE A 6 -64.29 -7.59 24.56
C ILE A 6 -64.32 -6.66 25.80
N GLN A 7 -65.33 -5.79 25.94
CA GLN A 7 -65.48 -4.92 27.12
C GLN A 7 -66.42 -5.47 28.20
N ALA A 8 -67.23 -6.50 27.92
CA ALA A 8 -68.14 -7.10 28.90
C ALA A 8 -67.45 -8.18 29.78
N GLU A 9 -66.36 -8.79 29.31
CA GLU A 9 -65.64 -9.84 30.06
C GLU A 9 -64.58 -9.25 31.01
N GLN A 10 -64.17 -8.00 30.83
CA GLN A 10 -63.16 -7.32 31.68
C GLN A 10 -63.76 -6.48 32.83
N GLU A 11 -65.08 -6.26 32.88
CA GLU A 11 -65.76 -5.60 34.01
C GLU A 11 -66.42 -6.59 34.99
N ALA A 12 -66.59 -7.87 34.62
CA ALA A 12 -67.12 -8.90 35.51
C ALA A 12 -66.07 -9.41 36.52
N GLU A 13 -64.79 -9.52 36.14
CA GLU A 13 -63.73 -9.96 37.06
C GLU A 13 -63.26 -8.87 38.05
N LYS A 14 -63.60 -7.60 37.81
CA LYS A 14 -63.25 -6.49 38.72
C LYS A 14 -64.23 -6.26 39.87
N LYS A 15 -65.37 -6.97 39.91
CA LYS A 15 -66.40 -6.81 40.96
C LYS A 15 -66.52 -7.96 41.96
N GLU A 16 -65.81 -9.08 41.79
CA GLU A 16 -65.72 -10.14 42.81
C GLU A 16 -64.50 -9.99 43.75
N ALA A 17 -63.64 -8.98 43.53
CA ALA A 17 -62.43 -8.77 44.32
C ALA A 17 -62.63 -8.01 45.66
N GLN A 18 -63.86 -7.73 46.10
CA GLN A 18 -64.09 -7.05 47.39
C GLN A 18 -65.35 -7.56 48.11
N LYS A 19 -65.23 -8.73 48.78
CA LYS A 19 -65.72 -9.02 50.15
C LYS A 19 -65.81 -10.52 50.41
N ALA A 20 -64.75 -11.10 50.95
CA ALA A 20 -64.81 -12.14 51.99
C ALA A 20 -63.39 -12.34 52.53
N GLY A 21 -63.17 -11.94 53.78
CA GLY A 21 -61.88 -12.03 54.43
C GLY A 21 -61.59 -13.43 54.96
N GLY A 22 -60.32 -13.81 54.81
CA GLY A 22 -59.52 -14.32 55.93
C GLY A 22 -59.54 -15.83 56.17
N GLU A 23 -58.51 -16.53 55.69
CA GLU A 23 -57.82 -17.55 56.49
C GLU A 23 -56.39 -17.82 55.97
N LYS A 24 -55.41 -17.38 56.78
CA LYS A 24 -53.99 -17.78 56.88
C LYS A 24 -53.25 -18.15 55.58
N GLN A 25 -52.78 -17.13 54.85
CA GLN A 25 -51.55 -17.26 54.08
C GLN A 25 -50.42 -17.69 55.01
N SER A 26 -49.84 -18.85 54.70
CA SER A 26 -48.82 -19.49 55.51
C SER A 26 -47.61 -18.57 55.63
N PHE A 27 -47.23 -18.26 56.86
CA PHE A 27 -45.99 -17.55 57.23
C PHE A 27 -44.77 -18.16 56.52
N PHE A 28 -44.82 -19.46 56.17
CA PHE A 28 -43.80 -20.14 55.36
C PHE A 28 -43.81 -19.72 53.89
N GLN A 29 -44.96 -19.47 53.24
CA GLN A 29 -45.00 -18.97 51.87
C GLN A 29 -44.48 -17.52 51.78
N SER A 30 -44.72 -16.67 52.78
CA SER A 30 -44.12 -15.33 52.83
C SER A 30 -42.63 -15.35 53.18
N LEU A 31 -42.16 -16.31 54.00
CA LEU A 31 -40.73 -16.51 54.27
C LEU A 31 -39.99 -17.02 53.03
N PHE A 32 -40.55 -17.98 52.30
CA PHE A 32 -39.98 -18.47 51.05
C PHE A 32 -40.06 -17.44 49.91
N ALA A 33 -41.13 -16.64 49.82
CA ALA A 33 -41.24 -15.57 48.82
C ALA A 33 -40.28 -14.40 49.08
N ASN A 34 -39.95 -14.08 50.34
CA ASN A 34 -38.97 -13.04 50.68
C ASN A 34 -37.50 -13.55 50.71
N LEU A 35 -37.26 -14.85 50.80
CA LEU A 35 -35.91 -15.44 50.68
C LEU A 35 -35.38 -15.49 49.25
N PHE A 36 -36.25 -15.36 48.23
CA PHE A 36 -35.88 -15.52 46.82
C PHE A 36 -36.15 -14.29 45.93
N LYS A 37 -36.60 -13.15 46.49
CA LYS A 37 -36.91 -11.94 45.70
C LYS A 37 -35.89 -10.81 45.78
N SER A 38 -34.70 -11.08 46.32
CA SER A 38 -33.51 -10.26 46.09
C SER A 38 -32.34 -11.21 45.85
N SER A 39 -32.12 -11.63 44.61
CA SER A 39 -30.79 -12.13 44.24
C SER A 39 -29.84 -10.96 44.41
N ASN A 40 -29.24 -10.83 45.60
CA ASN A 40 -28.17 -9.88 45.82
C ASN A 40 -27.05 -10.28 44.85
N PRO A 41 -26.73 -9.46 43.84
CA PRO A 41 -25.72 -9.80 42.83
C PRO A 41 -24.37 -10.16 43.46
N GLU A 42 -24.02 -9.56 44.61
CA GLU A 42 -22.80 -9.90 45.36
C GLU A 42 -22.87 -11.27 46.03
N ALA A 43 -24.03 -11.65 46.58
CA ALA A 43 -24.23 -12.96 47.16
C ALA A 43 -24.19 -14.06 46.09
N GLU A 44 -24.77 -13.78 44.92
CA GLU A 44 -24.70 -14.69 43.77
C GLU A 44 -23.25 -14.81 43.24
N LYS A 45 -22.53 -13.70 43.09
CA LYS A 45 -21.10 -13.68 42.73
C LYS A 45 -20.26 -14.48 43.72
N LYS A 46 -20.44 -14.28 45.03
CA LYS A 46 -19.74 -15.03 46.09
C LYS A 46 -20.05 -16.53 46.04
N ARG A 47 -21.30 -16.91 45.74
CA ARG A 47 -21.71 -18.31 45.55
C ARG A 47 -21.02 -18.93 44.33
N ARG A 48 -20.98 -18.20 43.20
CA ARG A 48 -20.30 -18.62 41.97
C ARG A 48 -18.80 -18.80 42.19
N LEU A 49 -18.14 -17.86 42.88
CA LEU A 49 -16.71 -17.96 43.22
C LEU A 49 -16.40 -19.17 44.12
N LYS A 50 -17.24 -19.45 45.13
CA LYS A 50 -17.11 -20.68 45.94
C LYS A 50 -17.27 -21.95 45.11
N ALA A 51 -18.19 -21.95 44.15
CA ALA A 51 -18.38 -23.08 43.23
C ALA A 51 -17.14 -23.27 42.33
N ILE A 52 -16.60 -22.18 41.78
CA ILE A 52 -15.35 -22.18 41.00
C ILE A 52 -14.19 -22.77 41.82
N ALA A 53 -13.99 -22.32 43.07
CA ALA A 53 -12.97 -22.86 43.96
C ALA A 53 -13.13 -24.36 44.19
N LYS A 54 -14.36 -24.82 44.46
CA LYS A 54 -14.67 -26.24 44.65
C LYS A 54 -14.42 -27.07 43.39
N THR A 55 -14.75 -26.54 42.22
CA THR A 55 -14.47 -27.18 40.93
C THR A 55 -12.98 -27.27 40.68
N PHE A 56 -12.23 -26.17 40.91
CA PHE A 56 -10.77 -26.15 40.77
C PHE A 56 -10.09 -27.20 41.66
N SER A 57 -10.49 -27.32 42.93
CA SER A 57 -9.92 -28.31 43.87
C SER A 57 -10.11 -29.77 43.44
N LYS A 58 -11.03 -30.06 42.51
CA LYS A 58 -11.24 -31.40 41.95
C LYS A 58 -10.37 -31.67 40.71
N THR A 59 -9.71 -30.65 40.17
CA THR A 59 -8.84 -30.83 39.01
C THR A 59 -7.54 -31.54 39.41
N LYS A 60 -6.87 -32.13 38.42
CA LYS A 60 -5.50 -32.69 38.60
C LYS A 60 -4.47 -31.61 38.97
N TYR A 61 -4.82 -30.33 38.83
CA TYR A 61 -3.97 -29.17 39.05
C TYR A 61 -4.28 -28.45 40.38
N HIS A 62 -5.00 -29.10 41.31
CA HIS A 62 -5.35 -28.52 42.61
C HIS A 62 -4.15 -28.04 43.44
N ASN A 63 -2.94 -28.54 43.16
CA ASN A 63 -1.69 -28.16 43.81
C ASN A 63 -1.01 -26.93 43.16
N PHE A 64 -1.64 -26.28 42.16
CA PHE A 64 -1.14 -25.05 41.56
C PHE A 64 -1.63 -23.80 42.28
N TYR A 65 -2.80 -23.87 42.90
CA TYR A 65 -3.47 -22.71 43.48
C TYR A 65 -4.26 -23.10 44.73
N LYS A 66 -4.24 -22.25 45.75
CA LYS A 66 -4.99 -22.43 46.99
C LYS A 66 -6.08 -21.36 47.09
N PRO A 67 -7.36 -21.69 46.75
CA PRO A 67 -8.44 -20.71 46.72
C PRO A 67 -8.73 -20.05 48.08
N SER A 68 -8.47 -20.75 49.19
CA SER A 68 -8.77 -20.22 50.53
C SER A 68 -7.84 -19.08 50.97
N THR A 69 -6.63 -19.03 50.43
CA THR A 69 -5.63 -17.99 50.75
C THR A 69 -5.28 -17.13 49.53
N ILE A 70 -5.85 -17.41 48.36
CA ILE A 70 -5.54 -16.73 47.08
C ILE A 70 -4.03 -16.79 46.80
N GLU A 71 -3.42 -17.96 47.05
CA GLU A 71 -1.98 -18.18 46.84
C GLU A 71 -1.73 -19.13 45.67
N VAL A 72 -0.79 -18.77 44.79
CA VAL A 72 -0.26 -19.67 43.75
C VAL A 72 0.95 -20.39 44.33
N LEU A 73 1.03 -21.70 44.09
CA LEU A 73 1.94 -22.60 44.77
C LEU A 73 3.14 -22.98 43.88
N SER A 74 4.22 -23.42 44.51
CA SER A 74 5.48 -23.81 43.84
C SER A 74 5.34 -24.76 42.63
N PRO A 75 4.41 -25.74 42.60
CA PRO A 75 4.22 -26.59 41.42
C PRO A 75 3.77 -25.85 40.16
N PHE A 76 3.08 -24.71 40.31
CA PHE A 76 2.74 -23.83 39.19
C PHE A 76 4.01 -23.22 38.59
N ALA A 77 4.87 -22.60 39.40
CA ALA A 77 6.15 -22.04 38.93
C ALA A 77 7.05 -23.10 38.28
N LYS A 78 7.05 -24.32 38.84
CA LYS A 78 7.78 -25.46 38.29
C LYS A 78 7.32 -25.83 36.87
N LEU A 79 6.02 -25.77 36.58
CA LEU A 79 5.50 -25.97 35.22
C LEU A 79 6.12 -24.98 34.23
N PHE A 80 6.12 -23.68 34.55
CA PHE A 80 6.68 -22.65 33.67
C PHE A 80 8.18 -22.77 33.52
N TYR A 81 8.91 -23.08 34.60
CA TYR A 81 10.34 -23.37 34.54
C TYR A 81 10.65 -24.56 33.61
N ASP A 82 9.88 -25.65 33.71
CA ASP A 82 10.09 -26.82 32.86
C ASP A 82 9.79 -26.54 31.39
N ILE A 83 8.75 -25.75 31.09
CA ILE A 83 8.47 -25.29 29.72
C ILE A 83 9.61 -24.40 29.23
N TYR A 84 9.99 -23.40 30.03
CA TYR A 84 11.00 -22.42 29.66
C TYR A 84 12.34 -23.08 29.33
N LYS A 85 12.77 -24.05 30.15
CA LYS A 85 13.98 -24.85 29.89
C LYS A 85 13.97 -25.56 28.54
N LEU A 86 12.81 -26.04 28.10
CA LEU A 86 12.68 -26.78 26.85
C LEU A 86 12.68 -25.85 25.62
N ILE A 87 12.16 -24.63 25.76
CA ILE A 87 11.99 -23.68 24.64
C ILE A 87 13.09 -22.61 24.60
N SER A 88 13.93 -22.50 25.63
CA SER A 88 14.93 -21.44 25.74
C SER A 88 15.90 -21.36 24.55
N PRO A 89 16.36 -22.46 23.92
CA PRO A 89 17.23 -22.34 22.75
C PRO A 89 16.54 -21.65 21.57
N ALA A 90 15.25 -21.95 21.34
CA ALA A 90 14.46 -21.28 20.32
C ALA A 90 14.20 -19.81 20.68
N GLN A 91 13.90 -19.51 21.95
CA GLN A 91 13.71 -18.14 22.41
C GLN A 91 14.97 -17.28 22.17
N ILE A 92 16.17 -17.80 22.47
CA ILE A 92 17.43 -17.10 22.23
C ILE A 92 17.59 -16.80 20.73
N GLN A 93 17.36 -17.79 19.87
CA GLN A 93 17.46 -17.62 18.43
C GLN A 93 16.50 -16.55 17.91
N PHE A 94 15.23 -16.60 18.32
CA PHE A 94 14.22 -15.61 17.91
C PHE A 94 14.52 -14.21 18.42
N LYS A 95 14.95 -14.06 19.68
CA LYS A 95 15.33 -12.77 20.26
C LYS A 95 16.62 -12.20 19.66
N SER A 96 17.54 -13.04 19.18
CA SER A 96 18.79 -12.58 18.54
C SER A 96 18.61 -12.10 17.10
N ASN A 97 17.50 -12.44 16.45
CA ASN A 97 17.27 -12.07 15.07
C ASN A 97 16.80 -10.61 14.96
N GLN A 98 17.59 -9.78 14.26
CA GLN A 98 17.27 -8.37 14.04
C GLN A 98 16.36 -8.14 12.80
N ASN A 99 16.25 -9.12 11.91
CA ASN A 99 15.42 -9.01 10.71
C ASN A 99 14.03 -9.66 10.94
N PRO A 100 12.96 -8.86 11.07
CA PRO A 100 11.61 -9.38 11.31
C PRO A 100 11.06 -10.21 10.13
N ASN A 101 11.62 -10.04 8.92
CA ASN A 101 11.17 -10.74 7.72
C ASN A 101 11.93 -12.03 7.42
N LEU A 102 13.03 -12.32 8.13
CA LEU A 102 13.87 -13.49 7.83
C LEU A 102 13.07 -14.79 7.74
N TYR A 103 12.23 -15.05 8.72
CA TYR A 103 11.46 -16.30 8.79
C TYR A 103 10.33 -16.35 7.75
N LYS A 104 9.72 -15.21 7.44
CA LYS A 104 8.74 -15.09 6.34
C LYS A 104 9.39 -15.50 5.02
N THR A 105 10.56 -14.93 4.72
CA THR A 105 11.33 -15.27 3.53
C THR A 105 11.76 -16.74 3.52
N GLN A 106 12.17 -17.31 4.66
CA GLN A 106 12.53 -18.73 4.73
C GLN A 106 11.34 -19.65 4.42
N VAL A 107 10.15 -19.36 4.97
CA VAL A 107 8.94 -20.17 4.72
C VAL A 107 8.52 -20.07 3.25
N ILE A 108 8.55 -18.86 2.67
CA ILE A 108 8.32 -18.67 1.23
C ILE A 108 9.32 -19.47 0.41
N ASN A 109 10.63 -19.28 0.63
CA ASN A 109 11.68 -19.93 -0.16
C ASN A 109 11.62 -21.45 -0.08
N TYR A 110 11.30 -22.00 1.09
CA TYR A 110 11.07 -23.44 1.27
C TYR A 110 9.89 -23.96 0.44
N SER A 111 8.94 -23.09 0.11
CA SER A 111 7.73 -23.42 -0.63
C SER A 111 7.82 -23.21 -2.13
N LEU A 112 8.84 -22.51 -2.64
CA LEU A 112 8.99 -22.22 -4.06
C LEU A 112 9.32 -23.48 -4.87
N SER A 113 8.80 -23.56 -6.10
CA SER A 113 9.25 -24.57 -7.07
C SER A 113 10.59 -24.15 -7.68
N GLU A 114 11.33 -25.10 -8.27
CA GLU A 114 12.56 -24.81 -9.02
C GLU A 114 12.31 -23.75 -10.10
N LYS A 115 11.19 -23.90 -10.83
CA LYS A 115 10.75 -22.94 -11.84
C LYS A 115 10.48 -21.54 -11.28
N GLN A 116 9.88 -21.44 -10.10
CA GLN A 116 9.68 -20.13 -9.43
C GLN A 116 11.02 -19.52 -9.01
N ILE A 117 11.98 -20.32 -8.56
CA ILE A 117 13.32 -19.86 -8.21
C ILE A 117 14.04 -19.31 -9.46
N ASP A 118 13.96 -20.02 -10.59
CA ASP A 118 14.55 -19.57 -11.85
C ASP A 118 13.93 -18.23 -12.31
N LEU A 119 12.61 -18.08 -12.19
CA LEU A 119 11.91 -16.84 -12.54
C LEU A 119 12.30 -15.65 -11.65
N LEU A 120 12.63 -15.88 -10.36
CA LEU A 120 13.06 -14.78 -9.48
C LEU A 120 14.34 -14.09 -9.97
N GLU A 121 15.23 -14.81 -10.66
CA GLU A 121 16.43 -14.19 -11.25
C GLU A 121 16.08 -13.23 -12.39
N HIS A 122 15.01 -13.53 -13.14
CA HIS A 122 14.53 -12.67 -14.22
C HIS A 122 13.85 -11.41 -13.70
N PHE A 123 13.20 -11.49 -12.54
CA PHE A 123 12.53 -10.34 -11.91
C PHE A 123 13.51 -9.37 -11.22
N ASP A 124 14.80 -9.71 -11.13
CA ASP A 124 15.81 -8.80 -10.61
C ASP A 124 15.88 -7.52 -11.46
N GLN A 125 15.92 -6.37 -10.78
CA GLN A 125 15.91 -5.06 -11.43
C GLN A 125 17.06 -4.89 -12.43
N GLN A 126 18.27 -5.38 -12.12
CA GLN A 126 19.41 -5.28 -13.03
C GLN A 126 19.17 -6.15 -14.26
N LYS A 127 18.59 -7.34 -14.09
CA LYS A 127 18.30 -8.24 -15.20
C LYS A 127 17.27 -7.68 -16.16
N ILE A 128 16.18 -7.12 -15.64
CA ILE A 128 15.15 -6.43 -16.45
C ILE A 128 15.79 -5.27 -17.24
N MET A 129 16.67 -4.49 -16.59
CA MET A 129 17.39 -3.38 -17.25
C MET A 129 18.33 -3.86 -18.36
N GLU A 130 19.00 -5.00 -18.20
CA GLU A 130 19.82 -5.61 -19.27
C GLU A 130 18.96 -6.04 -20.46
N MET A 131 17.84 -6.71 -20.21
CA MET A 131 16.91 -7.15 -21.25
C MET A 131 16.31 -5.97 -22.02
N ALA A 132 16.00 -4.86 -21.34
CA ALA A 132 15.48 -3.64 -21.97
C ALA A 132 16.45 -2.99 -22.98
N ARG A 133 17.74 -3.34 -22.95
CA ARG A 133 18.72 -2.89 -23.95
C ARG A 133 18.73 -3.78 -25.20
N GLN A 134 18.20 -4.99 -25.09
CA GLN A 134 18.26 -6.01 -26.15
C GLN A 134 16.94 -6.11 -26.93
N ILE A 135 15.81 -5.92 -26.26
CA ILE A 135 14.48 -6.06 -26.87
C ILE A 135 13.61 -4.80 -26.68
N PRO A 136 12.64 -4.54 -27.57
CA PRO A 136 11.68 -3.44 -27.43
C PRO A 136 10.89 -3.51 -26.11
N LEU A 137 10.65 -2.36 -25.49
CA LEU A 137 9.98 -2.27 -24.17
C LEU A 137 8.61 -2.96 -24.14
N GLN A 138 7.82 -2.87 -25.22
CA GLN A 138 6.51 -3.55 -25.27
C GLN A 138 6.66 -5.08 -25.21
N GLN A 139 7.67 -5.62 -25.91
CA GLN A 139 7.94 -7.07 -25.88
C GLN A 139 8.42 -7.50 -24.50
N LEU A 140 9.30 -6.71 -23.88
CA LEU A 140 9.76 -6.95 -22.51
C LEU A 140 8.61 -6.90 -21.51
N THR A 141 7.71 -5.91 -21.63
CA THR A 141 6.55 -5.77 -20.73
C THR A 141 5.66 -7.00 -20.81
N ASN A 142 5.28 -7.43 -22.03
CA ASN A 142 4.46 -8.62 -22.22
C ASN A 142 5.16 -9.88 -21.68
N GLN A 143 6.48 -10.02 -21.90
CA GLN A 143 7.24 -11.15 -21.39
C GLN A 143 7.25 -11.18 -19.85
N MET A 144 7.51 -10.05 -19.20
CA MET A 144 7.54 -9.95 -17.74
C MET A 144 6.16 -10.20 -17.12
N GLU A 145 5.08 -9.69 -17.73
CA GLU A 145 3.72 -9.96 -17.28
C GLU A 145 3.35 -11.45 -17.39
N GLU A 146 3.74 -12.10 -18.49
CA GLU A 146 3.56 -13.54 -18.67
C GLU A 146 4.35 -14.33 -17.62
N GLU A 147 5.63 -14.00 -17.41
CA GLU A 147 6.48 -14.65 -16.41
C GLU A 147 5.95 -14.47 -14.98
N VAL A 148 5.46 -13.27 -14.61
CA VAL A 148 4.81 -13.03 -13.31
C VAL A 148 3.50 -13.82 -13.17
N SER A 149 2.72 -13.92 -14.24
CA SER A 149 1.51 -14.76 -14.24
C SER A 149 1.85 -16.23 -14.05
N ILE A 150 2.91 -16.72 -14.69
CA ILE A 150 3.39 -18.09 -14.52
C ILE A 150 3.88 -18.31 -13.09
N PHE A 151 4.69 -17.39 -12.56
CA PHE A 151 5.18 -17.44 -11.19
C PHE A 151 4.05 -17.55 -10.16
N SER A 152 3.01 -16.74 -10.34
CA SER A 152 1.83 -16.73 -9.47
C SER A 152 1.00 -18.01 -9.60
N ALA A 153 0.84 -18.53 -10.81
CA ALA A 153 0.08 -19.76 -11.06
C ALA A 153 0.72 -21.03 -10.46
N GLU A 154 2.04 -21.04 -10.24
CA GLU A 154 2.74 -22.14 -9.57
C GLU A 154 2.43 -22.21 -8.06
N PHE A 155 1.95 -21.11 -7.46
CA PHE A 155 1.26 -21.12 -6.17
C PHE A 155 -0.20 -21.56 -6.38
N ASP A 156 -0.40 -22.85 -6.69
CA ASP A 156 -1.75 -23.42 -6.68
C ASP A 156 -2.35 -23.44 -5.26
N ASN A 157 -3.66 -23.74 -5.19
CA ASN A 157 -4.37 -23.79 -3.91
C ASN A 157 -3.72 -24.76 -2.90
N GLU A 158 -3.12 -25.87 -3.34
CA GLU A 158 -2.51 -26.84 -2.44
C GLU A 158 -1.22 -26.27 -1.83
N ARG A 159 -0.34 -25.73 -2.68
CA ARG A 159 0.92 -25.11 -2.26
C ARG A 159 0.67 -23.89 -1.39
N MET A 160 -0.25 -23.01 -1.79
CA MET A 160 -0.64 -21.85 -0.99
C MET A 160 -1.10 -22.28 0.41
N ASN A 161 -2.07 -23.19 0.50
CA ASN A 161 -2.60 -23.65 1.78
C ASN A 161 -1.52 -24.30 2.65
N LYS A 162 -0.59 -25.04 2.05
CA LYS A 162 0.54 -25.65 2.76
C LYS A 162 1.50 -24.59 3.31
N THR A 163 1.89 -23.62 2.49
CA THR A 163 2.76 -22.51 2.90
C THR A 163 2.13 -21.70 4.04
N GLU A 164 0.85 -21.36 3.91
CA GLU A 164 0.10 -20.65 4.95
C GLU A 164 -0.02 -21.48 6.24
N SER A 165 -0.23 -22.80 6.12
CA SER A 165 -0.29 -23.70 7.28
C SER A 165 1.03 -23.77 8.03
N ILE A 166 2.16 -23.86 7.31
CA ILE A 166 3.50 -23.83 7.90
C ILE A 166 3.74 -22.47 8.56
N TYR A 167 3.36 -21.37 7.91
CA TYR A 167 3.55 -20.02 8.45
C TYR A 167 2.71 -19.75 9.70
N LYS A 168 1.43 -20.18 9.71
CA LYS A 168 0.55 -20.11 10.89
C LYS A 168 1.16 -20.90 12.06
N ALA A 169 1.59 -22.14 11.81
CA ALA A 169 2.22 -22.97 12.83
C ALA A 169 3.52 -22.34 13.35
N PHE A 170 4.34 -21.77 12.46
CA PHE A 170 5.56 -21.06 12.83
C PHE A 170 5.27 -19.85 13.73
N SER A 171 4.29 -19.02 13.37
CA SER A 171 3.92 -17.81 14.10
C SER A 171 3.46 -18.14 15.52
N ILE A 172 2.58 -19.14 15.65
CA ILE A 172 2.10 -19.66 16.96
C ILE A 172 3.26 -20.23 17.79
N PHE A 173 4.15 -21.00 17.16
CA PHE A 173 5.35 -21.53 17.83
C PHE A 173 6.25 -20.41 18.35
N GLN A 174 6.51 -19.41 17.52
CA GLN A 174 7.35 -18.27 17.88
C GLN A 174 6.74 -17.46 19.02
N GLU A 175 5.45 -17.13 18.97
CA GLU A 175 4.73 -16.44 20.05
C GLU A 175 4.84 -17.21 21.37
N PHE A 176 4.61 -18.53 21.33
CA PHE A 176 4.74 -19.39 22.51
C PHE A 176 6.16 -19.41 23.08
N CYS A 177 7.19 -19.51 22.23
CA CYS A 177 8.58 -19.49 22.65
C CYS A 177 9.01 -18.11 23.18
N CYS A 178 8.44 -17.02 22.66
CA CYS A 178 8.82 -15.66 23.01
C CYS A 178 8.06 -15.06 24.20
N TYR A 179 7.06 -15.76 24.75
CA TYR A 179 6.41 -15.36 26.00
C TYR A 179 7.44 -15.12 27.13
N ASP A 180 7.18 -14.15 28.01
CA ASP A 180 8.13 -13.76 29.07
C ASP A 180 8.09 -14.69 30.28
N TYR A 181 8.55 -15.93 30.07
CA TYR A 181 8.69 -16.93 31.12
C TYR A 181 9.61 -16.46 32.25
N TYR A 182 10.65 -15.68 31.93
CA TYR A 182 11.62 -15.22 32.90
C TYR A 182 11.00 -14.28 33.92
N VAL A 183 10.24 -13.27 33.48
CA VAL A 183 9.53 -12.35 34.36
C VAL A 183 8.53 -13.08 35.23
N LEU A 184 7.76 -14.03 34.67
CA LEU A 184 6.83 -14.83 35.45
C LEU A 184 7.54 -15.67 36.52
N ILE A 185 8.63 -16.35 36.17
CA ILE A 185 9.38 -17.20 37.11
C ILE A 185 10.04 -16.35 38.21
N LYS A 186 10.55 -15.16 37.89
CA LYS A 186 11.15 -14.23 38.86
C LYS A 186 10.21 -13.84 40.00
N LYS A 187 8.89 -13.82 39.76
CA LYS A 187 7.88 -13.56 40.80
C LYS A 187 7.88 -14.64 41.89
N PHE A 188 8.27 -15.87 41.56
CA PHE A 188 8.35 -17.01 42.50
C PHE A 188 9.76 -17.26 43.03
N CYS A 189 10.79 -16.71 42.39
CA CYS A 189 12.19 -16.87 42.77
C CYS A 189 13.02 -15.68 42.29
N SER A 190 13.25 -14.70 43.17
CA SER A 190 13.97 -13.47 42.83
C SER A 190 15.44 -13.69 42.46
N SER A 191 16.05 -14.80 42.90
CA SER A 191 17.43 -15.18 42.57
C SER A 191 17.58 -15.92 41.24
N PHE A 192 16.49 -16.32 40.58
CA PHE A 192 16.55 -16.99 39.28
C PHE A 192 17.26 -16.12 38.25
N GLN A 193 18.19 -16.69 37.49
CA GLN A 193 18.91 -15.99 36.41
C GLN A 193 18.36 -16.44 35.06
N GLU A 194 18.18 -15.49 34.13
CA GLU A 194 17.67 -15.79 32.79
C GLU A 194 18.57 -16.83 32.09
N PHE A 195 17.94 -17.78 31.39
CA PHE A 195 18.61 -18.89 30.70
C PHE A 195 19.50 -19.82 31.57
N ASN A 196 19.46 -19.74 32.90
CA ASN A 196 20.22 -20.61 33.78
C ASN A 196 19.39 -21.80 34.29
N PHE A 197 19.63 -22.99 33.73
CA PHE A 197 18.85 -24.21 34.02
C PHE A 197 19.66 -25.33 34.71
N ASN A 198 20.79 -24.97 35.32
CA ASN A 198 21.73 -25.92 35.94
C ASN A 198 21.19 -26.58 37.21
N SER A 199 20.30 -25.89 37.93
CA SER A 199 19.61 -26.42 39.11
C SER A 199 18.16 -25.95 39.12
N VAL A 200 17.27 -26.73 39.75
CA VAL A 200 15.88 -26.32 39.90
C VAL A 200 15.80 -25.24 41.00
N PRO A 201 15.28 -24.04 40.72
CA PRO A 201 15.14 -23.00 41.73
C PRO A 201 14.18 -23.41 42.84
N ASN A 202 14.37 -22.84 44.03
CA ASN A 202 13.38 -22.95 45.10
C ASN A 202 12.27 -21.92 44.87
N PHE A 203 11.08 -22.40 44.52
CA PHE A 203 9.93 -21.54 44.22
C PHE A 203 9.09 -21.30 45.48
N GLU A 204 8.89 -20.04 45.82
CA GLU A 204 8.02 -19.63 46.93
C GLU A 204 6.56 -19.55 46.48
N LYS A 205 5.63 -19.63 47.43
CA LYS A 205 4.22 -19.31 47.14
C LYS A 205 4.03 -17.79 47.12
N ILE A 206 3.14 -17.30 46.27
CA ILE A 206 2.85 -15.87 46.13
C ILE A 206 1.36 -15.59 46.11
N ASN A 207 0.97 -14.33 46.37
CA ASN A 207 -0.39 -13.89 46.11
C ASN A 207 -0.69 -13.99 44.61
N ALA A 208 -1.81 -14.63 44.28
CA ALA A 208 -2.23 -14.91 42.92
C ALA A 208 -2.57 -13.66 42.09
N GLU A 209 -2.92 -12.55 42.76
CA GLU A 209 -3.20 -11.27 42.11
C GLU A 209 -1.99 -10.76 41.30
N TYR A 210 -0.76 -11.07 41.72
CA TYR A 210 0.47 -10.65 41.04
C TYR A 210 0.74 -11.31 39.68
N ILE A 211 -0.01 -12.37 39.34
CA ILE A 211 0.15 -13.10 38.07
C ILE A 211 -1.14 -13.15 37.26
N ALA A 212 -2.19 -12.43 37.67
CA ALA A 212 -3.50 -12.56 37.06
C ALA A 212 -3.47 -12.19 35.56
N ASP A 213 -2.73 -11.13 35.20
CA ASP A 213 -2.61 -10.68 33.81
C ASP A 213 -1.62 -11.53 33.02
N ASP A 214 -0.45 -11.88 33.58
CA ASP A 214 0.50 -12.80 32.93
C ASP A 214 -0.17 -14.14 32.60
N LEU A 215 -1.02 -14.66 33.51
CA LEU A 215 -1.73 -15.92 33.28
C LEU A 215 -2.77 -15.79 32.17
N LYS A 216 -3.46 -14.65 32.04
CA LYS A 216 -4.38 -14.41 30.91
C LYS A 216 -3.62 -14.38 29.59
N GLU A 217 -2.54 -13.61 29.52
CA GLU A 217 -1.68 -13.48 28.34
C GLU A 217 -1.11 -14.85 27.94
N PHE A 218 -0.59 -15.59 28.93
CA PHE A 218 -0.10 -16.95 28.69
C PHE A 218 -1.19 -17.86 28.16
N CYS A 219 -2.40 -17.84 28.71
CA CYS A 219 -3.50 -18.71 28.24
C CYS A 219 -3.87 -18.41 26.79
N ALA A 220 -3.90 -17.13 26.38
CA ALA A 220 -4.19 -16.74 25.00
C ALA A 220 -3.20 -17.37 24.01
N ILE A 221 -1.91 -17.35 24.34
CA ILE A 221 -0.82 -17.89 23.50
C ILE A 221 -0.73 -19.42 23.61
N ALA A 222 -0.78 -19.95 24.84
CA ALA A 222 -0.62 -21.36 25.10
C ALA A 222 -1.79 -22.18 24.52
N TYR A 223 -3.02 -21.69 24.61
CA TYR A 223 -4.15 -22.42 24.03
C TYR A 223 -4.12 -22.44 22.50
N ALA A 224 -3.51 -21.45 21.83
CA ALA A 224 -3.33 -21.47 20.38
C ALA A 224 -2.57 -22.72 19.89
N ILE A 225 -1.57 -23.21 20.65
CA ILE A 225 -0.77 -24.37 20.24
C ILE A 225 -1.56 -25.69 20.24
N THR A 226 -2.77 -25.70 20.81
CA THR A 226 -3.60 -26.90 20.97
C THR A 226 -4.59 -27.10 19.82
N ASP A 227 -4.66 -26.15 18.89
CA ASP A 227 -5.48 -26.21 17.68
C ASP A 227 -5.09 -27.45 16.84
N GLU A 228 -6.05 -28.34 16.64
CA GLU A 228 -5.86 -29.61 15.92
C GLU A 228 -5.67 -29.42 14.41
N SER A 229 -6.01 -28.25 13.86
CA SER A 229 -5.74 -27.90 12.45
C SER A 229 -4.26 -27.59 12.18
N LEU A 230 -3.43 -27.43 13.22
CA LEU A 230 -2.02 -27.08 13.04
C LEU A 230 -1.17 -28.27 12.61
N LEU A 231 -0.46 -28.10 11.49
CA LEU A 231 0.40 -29.11 10.89
C LEU A 231 1.81 -29.09 11.49
N TRP A 232 1.93 -29.44 12.77
CA TRP A 232 3.23 -29.43 13.47
C TRP A 232 4.32 -30.30 12.82
N ASN A 233 3.94 -31.42 12.20
CA ASN A 233 4.90 -32.28 11.50
C ASN A 233 5.57 -31.54 10.35
N GLU A 234 4.82 -30.71 9.62
CA GLU A 234 5.34 -29.93 8.50
C GLU A 234 6.26 -28.82 8.98
N LEU A 235 5.89 -28.11 10.04
CA LEU A 235 6.76 -27.09 10.64
C LEU A 235 8.11 -27.66 11.07
N PHE A 236 8.13 -28.81 11.74
CA PHE A 236 9.38 -29.44 12.18
C PHE A 236 10.16 -30.07 11.02
N THR A 237 9.50 -30.39 9.91
CA THR A 237 10.17 -30.78 8.66
C THR A 237 10.85 -29.57 8.01
N PHE A 238 10.16 -28.43 7.98
CA PHE A 238 10.70 -27.14 7.57
C PHE A 238 11.93 -26.74 8.42
N PHE A 239 11.88 -26.86 9.75
CA PHE A 239 13.02 -26.56 10.61
C PHE A 239 14.24 -27.43 10.30
N LYS A 240 14.04 -28.72 10.07
CA LYS A 240 15.14 -29.62 9.67
C LYS A 240 15.76 -29.24 8.32
N ALA A 241 14.97 -28.72 7.40
CA ALA A 241 15.44 -28.32 6.07
C ALA A 241 16.17 -26.96 6.08
N THR A 242 15.82 -26.06 7.00
CA THR A 242 16.24 -24.65 6.94
C THR A 242 17.14 -24.19 8.08
N GLN A 243 17.20 -24.92 9.19
CA GLN A 243 18.00 -24.54 10.36
C GLN A 243 19.25 -25.42 10.49
N ALA A 244 20.38 -24.78 10.83
CA ALA A 244 21.65 -25.47 11.05
C ALA A 244 21.66 -26.35 12.31
N ALA A 245 20.82 -26.05 13.30
CA ALA A 245 20.74 -26.80 14.56
C ALA A 245 19.30 -26.88 15.07
N GLU A 246 18.93 -28.03 15.66
CA GLU A 246 17.63 -28.25 16.28
C GLU A 246 17.54 -27.48 17.61
N THR A 247 16.65 -26.49 17.69
CA THR A 247 16.48 -25.67 18.91
C THR A 247 15.50 -26.26 19.91
N VAL A 248 14.40 -26.83 19.42
CA VAL A 248 13.44 -27.60 20.23
C VAL A 248 13.20 -28.90 19.50
N SER A 249 13.28 -30.03 20.21
CA SER A 249 12.99 -31.31 19.58
C SER A 249 11.50 -31.55 19.42
N PHE A 250 11.11 -32.22 18.33
CA PHE A 250 9.69 -32.48 18.07
C PHE A 250 9.03 -33.34 19.18
N GLY A 251 9.80 -34.22 19.82
CA GLY A 251 9.33 -35.01 20.95
C GLY A 251 9.04 -34.16 22.19
N ASN A 252 9.89 -33.17 22.48
CA ASN A 252 9.66 -32.23 23.57
C ASN A 252 8.49 -31.29 23.28
N TRP A 253 8.37 -30.81 22.05
CA TRP A 253 7.24 -29.99 21.61
C TRP A 253 5.89 -30.71 21.79
N ARG A 254 5.79 -31.97 21.36
CA ARG A 254 4.58 -32.78 21.57
C ARG A 254 4.23 -32.95 23.05
N LYS A 255 5.22 -33.09 23.93
CA LYS A 255 4.99 -33.14 25.39
C LYS A 255 4.44 -31.82 25.93
N ILE A 256 4.95 -30.69 25.44
CA ILE A 256 4.44 -29.36 25.79
C ILE A 256 2.98 -29.23 25.34
N ILE A 257 2.67 -29.49 24.07
CA ILE A 257 1.29 -29.44 23.55
C ILE A 257 0.36 -30.33 24.38
N ALA A 258 0.74 -31.58 24.64
CA ALA A 258 -0.08 -32.50 25.44
C ALA A 258 -0.31 -31.97 26.86
N ARG A 259 0.70 -31.36 27.49
CA ARG A 259 0.57 -30.78 28.83
C ARG A 259 -0.38 -29.58 28.83
N ILE A 260 -0.26 -28.68 27.86
CA ILE A 260 -1.13 -27.52 27.73
C ILE A 260 -2.57 -27.92 27.38
N LYS A 261 -2.75 -28.87 26.46
CA LYS A 261 -4.07 -29.42 26.09
C LYS A 261 -4.79 -30.01 27.30
N ASN A 262 -4.09 -30.77 28.15
CA ASN A 262 -4.67 -31.30 29.39
C ASN A 262 -5.08 -30.18 30.38
N ILE A 263 -4.28 -29.10 30.48
CA ILE A 263 -4.62 -27.93 31.33
C ILE A 263 -5.88 -27.25 30.79
N GLN A 264 -5.91 -26.96 29.48
CA GLN A 264 -7.04 -26.33 28.80
C GLN A 264 -8.33 -27.14 28.97
N GLN A 265 -8.28 -28.46 28.70
CA GLN A 265 -9.44 -29.36 28.84
C GLN A 265 -9.96 -29.44 30.27
N SER A 266 -9.07 -29.33 31.27
CA SER A 266 -9.48 -29.29 32.68
C SER A 266 -10.08 -27.95 33.11
N GLY A 267 -9.91 -26.90 32.30
CA GLY A 267 -10.29 -25.52 32.63
C GLY A 267 -9.52 -24.94 33.82
N ALA A 268 -8.42 -25.56 34.26
CA ALA A 268 -7.77 -25.21 35.53
C ALA A 268 -7.30 -23.74 35.57
N PHE A 269 -6.66 -23.25 34.49
CA PHE A 269 -6.21 -21.86 34.43
C PHE A 269 -7.36 -20.86 34.30
N ASP A 270 -8.37 -21.16 33.50
CA ASP A 270 -9.56 -20.31 33.40
C ASP A 270 -10.30 -20.22 34.75
N LEU A 271 -10.41 -21.33 35.49
CA LEU A 271 -10.96 -21.35 36.85
C LEU A 271 -10.10 -20.53 37.82
N MET A 272 -8.77 -20.60 37.73
CA MET A 272 -7.87 -19.74 38.50
C MET A 272 -8.11 -18.27 38.18
N ILE A 273 -8.11 -17.88 36.90
CA ILE A 273 -8.32 -16.49 36.47
C ILE A 273 -9.68 -15.97 36.97
N ARG A 274 -10.77 -16.73 36.80
CA ARG A 274 -12.11 -16.35 37.28
C ARG A 274 -12.13 -16.13 38.79
N HIS A 275 -11.44 -16.99 39.55
CA HIS A 275 -11.39 -16.89 41.00
C HIS A 275 -10.52 -15.71 41.48
N ILE A 276 -9.34 -15.53 40.90
CA ILE A 276 -8.38 -14.47 41.24
C ILE A 276 -8.97 -13.09 40.92
N THR A 277 -9.50 -12.92 39.71
CA THR A 277 -10.02 -11.63 39.23
C THR A 277 -11.44 -11.32 39.73
N GLY A 278 -12.13 -12.31 40.27
CA GLY A 278 -13.55 -12.21 40.60
C GLY A 278 -14.48 -12.11 39.38
N ASN A 279 -13.96 -12.19 38.15
CA ASN A 279 -14.76 -12.21 36.92
C ASN A 279 -15.22 -13.64 36.65
N THR A 280 -16.45 -13.98 37.04
CA THR A 280 -16.98 -15.35 36.93
C THR A 280 -17.19 -15.82 35.50
N ASP A 281 -17.30 -14.87 34.57
CA ASP A 281 -17.71 -15.12 33.18
C ASP A 281 -16.51 -15.04 32.21
N TYR A 282 -15.28 -14.88 32.76
CA TYR A 282 -14.06 -14.86 31.96
C TYR A 282 -13.92 -16.13 31.10
N VAL A 283 -13.55 -15.93 29.84
CA VAL A 283 -13.18 -16.99 28.90
C VAL A 283 -11.92 -16.54 28.19
N THR A 284 -10.92 -17.42 28.11
CA THR A 284 -9.69 -17.14 27.38
C THR A 284 -10.00 -16.95 25.90
N GLN A 285 -9.61 -15.80 25.36
CA GLN A 285 -9.70 -15.50 23.93
C GLN A 285 -8.41 -15.97 23.26
N VAL A 286 -8.54 -16.87 22.30
CA VAL A 286 -7.40 -17.37 21.51
C VAL A 286 -7.40 -16.62 20.18
N PRO A 287 -6.25 -16.07 19.74
CA PRO A 287 -6.13 -15.47 18.42
C PRO A 287 -6.57 -16.46 17.32
N SER A 288 -7.53 -16.05 16.49
CA SER A 288 -8.10 -16.91 15.45
C SER A 288 -7.54 -16.64 14.05
N HIS A 289 -6.83 -15.52 13.86
CA HIS A 289 -6.36 -15.09 12.55
C HIS A 289 -4.88 -14.71 12.59
N TYR A 290 -4.15 -15.22 11.60
CA TYR A 290 -2.76 -14.90 11.31
C TYR A 290 -2.70 -14.31 9.90
N ALA A 291 -1.83 -13.32 9.69
CA ALA A 291 -1.73 -12.64 8.40
C ALA A 291 -1.30 -13.62 7.28
N SER A 292 -1.91 -13.46 6.10
CA SER A 292 -1.49 -14.15 4.88
C SER A 292 -0.03 -13.83 4.55
N LEU A 293 0.71 -14.83 4.07
CA LEU A 293 2.11 -14.73 3.69
C LEU A 293 2.30 -14.72 2.17
N VAL A 294 1.55 -15.54 1.44
CA VAL A 294 1.77 -15.80 0.02
C VAL A 294 1.25 -14.66 -0.86
N GLU A 295 0.01 -14.19 -0.64
CA GLU A 295 -0.57 -13.11 -1.45
C GLU A 295 0.26 -11.83 -1.38
N PRO A 296 0.63 -11.29 -0.18
CA PRO A 296 1.43 -10.07 -0.12
C PRO A 296 2.83 -10.24 -0.74
N TYR A 297 3.36 -11.47 -0.75
CA TYR A 297 4.63 -11.76 -1.39
C TYR A 297 4.52 -11.72 -2.93
N MET A 298 3.46 -12.32 -3.50
CA MET A 298 3.21 -12.26 -4.94
C MET A 298 2.94 -10.83 -5.41
N ASP A 299 2.12 -10.08 -4.66
CA ASP A 299 1.83 -8.67 -4.95
C ASP A 299 3.10 -7.83 -4.97
N LYS A 300 3.99 -8.06 -3.99
CA LYS A 300 5.27 -7.36 -3.92
C LYS A 300 6.15 -7.62 -5.15
N ILE A 301 6.26 -8.87 -5.60
CA ILE A 301 7.04 -9.20 -6.80
C ILE A 301 6.45 -8.52 -8.04
N SER A 302 5.12 -8.56 -8.19
CA SER A 302 4.41 -7.90 -9.29
C SER A 302 4.65 -6.39 -9.29
N GLU A 303 4.56 -5.74 -8.12
CA GLU A 303 4.81 -4.31 -7.94
C GLU A 303 6.26 -3.93 -8.26
N GLU A 304 7.25 -4.71 -7.83
CA GLU A 304 8.67 -4.48 -8.10
C GLU A 304 8.98 -4.56 -9.61
N VAL A 305 8.42 -5.55 -10.31
CA VAL A 305 8.55 -5.70 -11.76
C VAL A 305 7.89 -4.53 -12.49
N HIS A 306 6.65 -4.20 -12.16
CA HIS A 306 5.91 -3.09 -12.77
C HIS A 306 6.62 -1.75 -12.55
N THR A 307 7.13 -1.51 -11.34
CA THR A 307 7.88 -0.29 -11.00
C THR A 307 9.16 -0.18 -11.82
N THR A 308 9.86 -1.31 -12.01
CA THR A 308 11.07 -1.35 -12.83
C THR A 308 10.77 -1.04 -14.30
N LEU A 309 9.73 -1.64 -14.87
CA LEU A 309 9.29 -1.36 -16.25
C LEU A 309 8.87 0.09 -16.44
N SER A 310 8.13 0.66 -15.49
CA SER A 310 7.72 2.07 -15.51
C SER A 310 8.92 3.02 -15.48
N LYS A 311 9.94 2.71 -14.66
CA LYS A 311 11.19 3.46 -14.61
C LYS A 311 11.94 3.41 -15.94
N ILE A 312 12.02 2.23 -16.57
CA ILE A 312 12.65 2.06 -17.89
C ILE A 312 11.91 2.87 -18.94
N ASN A 313 10.57 2.82 -18.96
CA ASN A 313 9.74 3.61 -19.88
C ASN A 313 10.03 5.11 -19.76
N SER A 314 10.05 5.62 -18.52
CA SER A 314 10.29 7.03 -18.23
C SER A 314 11.69 7.45 -18.71
N GLN A 315 12.72 6.65 -18.42
CA GLN A 315 14.09 6.90 -18.90
C GLN A 315 14.21 6.85 -20.43
N GLN A 316 13.51 5.92 -21.11
CA GLN A 316 13.53 5.85 -22.57
C GLN A 316 12.85 7.07 -23.20
N LYS A 317 11.72 7.53 -22.65
CA LYS A 317 11.04 8.76 -23.08
C LYS A 317 11.96 9.99 -22.90
N GLU A 318 12.55 10.14 -21.73
CA GLU A 318 13.47 11.25 -21.42
C GLU A 318 14.68 11.25 -22.37
N ASN A 319 15.33 10.11 -22.56
CA ASN A 319 16.47 9.99 -23.48
C ASN A 319 16.10 10.35 -24.92
N LYS A 320 14.92 9.93 -25.39
CA LYS A 320 14.44 10.26 -26.73
C LYS A 320 14.13 11.76 -26.86
N ALA A 321 13.52 12.36 -25.85
CA ALA A 321 13.28 13.80 -25.80
C ALA A 321 14.60 14.58 -25.87
N ASN A 322 15.57 14.21 -25.02
CA ASN A 322 16.91 14.82 -24.98
C ASN A 322 17.65 14.71 -26.32
N GLN A 323 17.61 13.56 -26.99
CA GLN A 323 18.19 13.40 -28.32
C GLN A 323 17.57 14.33 -29.37
N ILE A 324 16.25 14.52 -29.32
CA ILE A 324 15.56 15.42 -30.24
C ILE A 324 15.90 16.89 -29.91
N CYS A 325 15.91 17.25 -28.63
CA CYS A 325 16.31 18.59 -28.19
C CYS A 325 17.72 18.96 -28.65
N GLU A 326 18.69 18.04 -28.49
CA GLU A 326 20.06 18.23 -28.96
C GLU A 326 20.12 18.45 -30.49
N GLN A 327 19.30 17.73 -31.27
CA GLN A 327 19.24 17.90 -32.73
C GLN A 327 18.58 19.22 -33.18
N ILE A 328 17.62 19.74 -32.41
CA ILE A 328 16.88 20.95 -32.77
C ILE A 328 17.59 22.21 -32.26
N PHE A 329 17.99 22.20 -31.00
CA PHE A 329 18.48 23.36 -30.24
C PHE A 329 19.99 23.33 -30.00
N GLY A 330 20.67 22.19 -30.19
CA GLY A 330 22.09 22.03 -29.87
C GLY A 330 22.41 22.02 -28.37
N SER A 331 21.37 21.89 -27.54
CA SER A 331 21.45 21.75 -26.09
C SER A 331 20.18 21.07 -25.58
N THR A 332 20.29 20.42 -24.43
CA THR A 332 19.15 19.93 -23.64
C THR A 332 18.81 20.86 -22.46
N ASP A 333 19.71 21.78 -22.14
CA ASP A 333 19.57 22.73 -21.04
C ASP A 333 19.19 24.11 -21.60
N PHE A 334 17.89 24.40 -21.55
CA PHE A 334 17.34 25.72 -21.87
C PHE A 334 15.98 25.91 -21.19
N GLN A 335 15.78 27.12 -20.66
CA GLN A 335 14.53 27.51 -20.01
C GLN A 335 14.07 28.85 -20.58
N THR A 336 12.87 28.84 -21.15
CA THR A 336 12.23 30.01 -21.77
C THR A 336 11.05 30.53 -20.97
N LEU A 337 10.37 29.65 -20.24
CA LEU A 337 9.29 29.99 -19.31
C LEU A 337 9.85 30.21 -17.91
N HIS A 338 9.29 31.16 -17.17
CA HIS A 338 9.76 31.54 -15.85
C HIS A 338 8.81 31.08 -14.74
N PHE A 339 7.51 30.94 -15.03
CA PHE A 339 6.49 30.73 -14.01
C PHE A 339 5.75 29.40 -14.18
N TYR A 340 5.43 29.01 -15.42
CA TYR A 340 4.89 27.69 -15.73
C TYR A 340 6.00 26.63 -15.85
N ILE A 341 6.65 26.32 -14.73
CA ILE A 341 7.84 25.46 -14.67
C ILE A 341 7.70 24.36 -13.62
N ALA A 342 8.43 23.26 -13.80
CA ALA A 342 8.40 22.12 -12.88
C ALA A 342 8.81 22.49 -11.45
N GLY A 343 9.72 23.46 -11.29
CA GLY A 343 10.15 23.95 -9.97
C GLY A 343 9.02 24.55 -9.12
N ALA A 344 7.95 25.06 -9.73
CA ALA A 344 6.79 25.58 -9.00
C ALA A 344 5.96 24.45 -8.34
N ASN A 345 6.02 23.24 -8.88
CA ASN A 345 5.17 22.12 -8.46
C ASN A 345 5.47 21.61 -7.05
N GLU A 346 6.69 21.77 -6.55
CA GLU A 346 7.05 21.32 -5.20
C GLU A 346 6.20 22.01 -4.12
N GLY A 347 5.92 23.31 -4.29
CA GLY A 347 5.08 24.07 -3.37
C GLY A 347 3.61 23.64 -3.38
N TYR A 348 3.11 23.21 -4.54
CA TYR A 348 1.74 22.73 -4.71
C TYR A 348 1.57 21.31 -4.18
N ALA A 349 2.49 20.40 -4.52
CA ALA A 349 2.45 19.00 -4.12
C ALA A 349 2.51 18.83 -2.59
N LYS A 350 3.31 19.64 -1.88
CA LYS A 350 3.37 19.63 -0.40
C LYS A 350 2.05 19.99 0.28
N LYS A 351 1.10 20.56 -0.45
CA LYS A 351 -0.22 21.00 0.02
C LYS A 351 -1.36 20.20 -0.63
N ASP A 352 -1.05 19.06 -1.24
CA ASP A 352 -2.01 18.21 -1.97
C ASP A 352 -2.79 18.95 -3.08
N LEU A 353 -2.17 19.98 -3.67
CA LEU A 353 -2.76 20.75 -4.76
C LEU A 353 -2.38 20.16 -6.13
N SER A 354 -3.19 20.49 -7.15
CA SER A 354 -2.90 20.20 -8.55
C SER A 354 -1.55 20.80 -8.96
N THR A 355 -0.89 20.18 -9.94
CA THR A 355 0.43 20.61 -10.43
C THR A 355 0.40 20.94 -11.92
N TYR A 356 1.39 21.69 -12.39
CA TYR A 356 1.58 21.93 -13.82
C TYR A 356 2.12 20.67 -14.51
N ILE A 357 1.40 20.17 -15.52
CA ILE A 357 1.69 18.87 -16.15
C ILE A 357 2.30 18.98 -17.56
N TYR A 358 2.29 20.19 -18.15
CA TYR A 358 2.80 20.44 -19.51
C TYR A 358 4.04 21.35 -19.53
N THR A 359 4.81 21.41 -18.44
CA THR A 359 5.92 22.38 -18.28
C THR A 359 7.03 22.19 -19.31
N GLU A 360 7.47 20.95 -19.54
CA GLU A 360 8.48 20.62 -20.56
C GLU A 360 8.00 20.89 -21.98
N PRO A 361 6.86 20.31 -22.46
CA PRO A 361 6.45 20.49 -23.85
C PRO A 361 6.12 21.94 -24.19
N LEU A 362 5.58 22.73 -23.26
CA LEU A 362 5.33 24.15 -23.49
C LEU A 362 6.64 24.95 -23.55
N ASN A 363 7.63 24.62 -22.71
CA ASN A 363 8.96 25.22 -22.77
C ASN A 363 9.66 24.92 -24.11
N TYR A 364 9.61 23.67 -24.57
CA TYR A 364 10.14 23.28 -25.88
C TYR A 364 9.45 24.01 -27.03
N LEU A 365 8.12 24.14 -26.97
CA LEU A 365 7.36 24.92 -27.95
C LEU A 365 7.82 26.37 -27.96
N LYS A 366 7.90 27.00 -26.79
CA LYS A 366 8.30 28.40 -26.71
C LYS A 366 9.71 28.62 -27.27
N ALA A 367 10.67 27.75 -26.93
CA ALA A 367 12.00 27.77 -27.51
C ALA A 367 11.97 27.62 -29.04
N PHE A 368 11.22 26.65 -29.57
CA PHE A 368 11.10 26.42 -31.01
C PHE A 368 10.50 27.62 -31.75
N LEU A 369 9.46 28.26 -31.17
CA LEU A 369 8.85 29.44 -31.75
C LEU A 369 9.85 30.62 -31.82
N LEU A 370 10.66 30.82 -30.77
CA LEU A 370 11.62 31.93 -30.69
C LEU A 370 12.87 31.70 -31.55
N GLU A 371 13.46 30.51 -31.47
CA GLU A 371 14.75 30.22 -32.08
C GLU A 371 14.62 29.75 -33.52
N TYR A 372 13.49 29.16 -33.88
CA TYR A 372 13.29 28.55 -35.19
C TYR A 372 12.22 29.24 -36.03
N VAL A 373 11.01 29.42 -35.49
CA VAL A 373 9.90 30.00 -36.25
C VAL A 373 10.16 31.48 -36.60
N LYS A 374 10.66 32.26 -35.63
CA LYS A 374 10.97 33.69 -35.83
C LYS A 374 12.29 33.94 -36.58
N LYS A 375 13.04 32.89 -36.97
CA LYS A 375 14.30 32.97 -37.73
C LYS A 375 14.16 32.25 -39.08
N ASP A 376 14.53 30.97 -39.16
CA ASP A 376 14.63 30.20 -40.40
C ASP A 376 13.28 30.08 -41.14
N ILE A 377 12.20 29.79 -40.41
CA ILE A 377 10.86 29.69 -41.04
C ILE A 377 10.39 31.07 -41.51
N ARG A 378 10.71 32.15 -40.77
CA ARG A 378 10.42 33.52 -41.20
C ARG A 378 11.15 33.87 -42.48
N GLU A 379 12.45 33.59 -42.55
CA GLU A 379 13.25 33.83 -43.75
C GLU A 379 12.67 33.09 -44.97
N PHE A 380 12.35 31.80 -44.79
CA PHE A 380 11.68 31.02 -45.83
C PHE A 380 10.33 31.63 -46.22
N PHE A 381 9.53 32.04 -45.24
CA PHE A 381 8.22 32.65 -45.47
C PHE A 381 8.34 33.95 -46.28
N ASP A 382 9.23 34.85 -45.88
CA ASP A 382 9.45 36.14 -46.53
C ASP A 382 9.97 35.98 -47.96
N VAL A 383 10.79 34.96 -48.23
CA VAL A 383 11.28 34.69 -49.59
C VAL A 383 10.26 33.94 -50.42
N VAL A 384 9.81 32.76 -49.98
CA VAL A 384 9.05 31.84 -50.83
C VAL A 384 7.56 32.15 -50.81
N VAL A 385 6.98 32.42 -49.64
CA VAL A 385 5.53 32.63 -49.53
C VAL A 385 5.15 34.03 -49.99
N VAL A 386 5.89 35.05 -49.57
CA VAL A 386 5.58 36.45 -49.87
C VAL A 386 6.02 36.88 -51.27
N ARG A 387 7.23 36.51 -51.72
CA ARG A 387 7.76 36.91 -53.03
C ARG A 387 7.50 35.88 -54.14
N GLY A 388 7.02 34.68 -53.79
CA GLY A 388 6.73 33.62 -54.74
C GLY A 388 5.50 33.91 -55.60
N GLN A 389 5.57 33.49 -56.87
CA GLN A 389 4.46 33.52 -57.81
C GLN A 389 3.82 32.14 -57.88
N TRP A 390 2.76 31.94 -57.10
CA TRP A 390 2.03 30.68 -56.97
C TRP A 390 0.56 30.93 -56.66
N ASP A 391 -0.27 29.90 -56.80
CA ASP A 391 -1.70 29.97 -56.54
C ASP A 391 -1.97 30.31 -55.06
N THR A 392 -2.71 31.40 -54.84
CA THR A 392 -3.12 31.87 -53.51
C THR A 392 -3.85 30.80 -52.69
N SER A 393 -4.59 29.88 -53.31
CA SER A 393 -5.27 28.78 -52.62
C SER A 393 -4.29 27.78 -51.98
N LEU A 394 -3.07 27.67 -52.52
CA LEU A 394 -1.99 26.84 -51.97
C LEU A 394 -1.14 27.61 -50.94
N ALA A 395 -1.04 28.93 -51.09
CA ALA A 395 -0.27 29.81 -50.20
C ALA A 395 -1.00 30.17 -48.89
N ASN A 396 -2.33 30.32 -48.94
CA ASN A 396 -3.14 30.78 -47.82
C ASN A 396 -3.06 29.86 -46.59
N PRO A 397 -3.14 28.52 -46.69
CA PRO A 397 -3.05 27.65 -45.52
C PRO A 397 -1.73 27.79 -44.77
N MET A 398 -0.61 27.87 -45.47
CA MET A 398 0.71 28.07 -44.87
C MET A 398 0.83 29.46 -44.24
N SER A 399 0.27 30.49 -44.90
CA SER A 399 0.24 31.86 -44.36
C SER A 399 -0.56 31.94 -43.07
N ASN A 400 -1.75 31.34 -43.02
CA ASN A 400 -2.58 31.33 -41.81
C ASN A 400 -1.89 30.58 -40.66
N ALA A 401 -1.32 29.40 -40.93
CA ALA A 401 -0.58 28.63 -39.94
C ALA A 401 0.63 29.41 -39.38
N TYR A 402 1.39 30.07 -40.25
CA TYR A 402 2.54 30.88 -39.82
C TYR A 402 2.12 32.07 -38.93
N GLN A 403 1.07 32.79 -39.31
CA GLN A 403 0.56 33.91 -38.51
C GLN A 403 0.02 33.46 -37.17
N GLU A 404 -0.68 32.32 -37.11
CA GLU A 404 -1.17 31.76 -35.85
C GLU A 404 -0.01 31.35 -34.93
N LEU A 405 1.07 30.75 -35.46
CA LEU A 405 2.26 30.43 -34.65
C LEU A 405 2.94 31.68 -34.07
N LEU A 406 2.97 32.80 -34.80
CA LEU A 406 3.49 34.06 -34.27
C LEU A 406 2.61 34.58 -33.13
N LYS A 407 1.30 34.54 -33.31
CA LYS A 407 0.32 34.93 -32.30
C LYS A 407 0.42 34.05 -31.05
N ILE A 408 0.44 32.72 -31.21
CA ILE A 408 0.62 31.77 -30.10
C ILE A 408 1.93 32.04 -29.36
N SER A 409 3.02 32.37 -30.07
CA SER A 409 4.27 32.73 -29.41
C SER A 409 4.09 33.87 -28.41
N ASP A 410 3.37 34.91 -28.79
CA ASP A 410 3.15 36.08 -27.94
C ASP A 410 2.13 35.77 -26.83
N GLU A 411 1.09 34.99 -27.12
CA GLU A 411 0.12 34.50 -26.13
C GLU A 411 0.77 33.63 -25.06
N ILE A 412 1.73 32.76 -25.39
CA ILE A 412 2.48 31.97 -24.40
C ILE A 412 3.27 32.88 -23.46
N THR A 413 3.85 33.98 -23.97
CA THR A 413 4.54 34.95 -23.11
C THR A 413 3.57 35.67 -22.17
N ALA A 414 2.40 36.06 -22.66
CA ALA A 414 1.37 36.68 -21.83
C ALA A 414 0.85 35.71 -20.76
N PHE A 415 0.61 34.46 -21.15
CA PHE A 415 0.21 33.36 -20.26
C PHE A 415 1.22 33.14 -19.12
N ASP A 416 2.50 33.00 -19.44
CA ASP A 416 3.55 32.77 -18.44
C ASP A 416 3.62 33.97 -17.47
N ASN A 417 3.55 35.20 -17.99
CA ASN A 417 3.54 36.41 -17.15
C ASN A 417 2.30 36.55 -16.26
N ASP A 418 1.13 36.04 -16.66
CA ASP A 418 -0.08 36.05 -15.81
C ASP A 418 0.07 35.14 -14.57
N LEU A 419 0.96 34.15 -14.64
CA LEU A 419 1.31 33.26 -13.54
C LEU A 419 2.40 33.84 -12.61
N SER A 420 2.96 35.01 -12.95
CA SER A 420 3.90 35.71 -12.09
C SER A 420 3.24 36.21 -10.79
N GLU A 421 4.04 36.57 -9.79
CA GLU A 421 3.52 37.09 -8.53
C GLU A 421 2.74 38.40 -8.67
N ASP A 422 3.00 39.15 -9.74
CA ASP A 422 2.30 40.39 -10.10
C ASP A 422 1.20 40.16 -11.16
N GLY A 423 1.11 38.94 -11.69
CA GLY A 423 0.11 38.50 -12.66
C GLY A 423 -1.24 38.20 -12.01
N GLY A 424 -2.31 38.19 -12.80
CA GLY A 424 -3.68 38.05 -12.28
C GLY A 424 -3.92 36.68 -11.63
N SER A 425 -3.43 35.62 -12.25
CA SER A 425 -3.54 34.25 -11.72
C SER A 425 -2.50 33.97 -10.64
N GLY A 426 -1.23 34.35 -10.85
CA GLY A 426 -0.17 34.11 -9.89
C GLY A 426 -0.35 34.88 -8.57
N LEU A 427 -0.83 36.13 -8.60
CA LEU A 427 -1.17 36.89 -7.39
C LEU A 427 -2.28 36.22 -6.58
N LYS A 428 -3.31 35.66 -7.26
CA LYS A 428 -4.38 34.91 -6.60
C LYS A 428 -3.85 33.66 -5.93
N ILE A 429 -3.02 32.88 -6.62
CA ILE A 429 -2.36 31.70 -6.04
C ILE A 429 -1.56 32.11 -4.82
N LYS A 430 -0.65 33.09 -4.94
CA LYS A 430 0.18 33.60 -3.83
C LYS A 430 -0.64 34.03 -2.62
N THR A 431 -1.77 34.70 -2.84
CA THR A 431 -2.65 35.20 -1.77
C THR A 431 -3.43 34.09 -1.06
N LEU A 432 -3.85 33.06 -1.81
CA LEU A 432 -4.68 31.97 -1.31
C LEU A 432 -3.85 30.80 -0.75
N LEU A 433 -2.63 30.60 -1.22
CA LEU A 433 -1.77 29.46 -0.87
C LEU A 433 -1.49 29.32 0.65
N PRO A 434 -1.32 30.41 1.44
CA PRO A 434 -1.18 30.30 2.90
C PRO A 434 -2.48 29.85 3.59
N LYS A 435 -3.64 30.06 2.97
CA LYS A 435 -4.96 29.81 3.56
C LYS A 435 -5.45 28.37 3.35
N THR A 436 -4.81 27.60 2.47
CA THR A 436 -5.26 26.24 2.11
C THR A 436 -5.31 25.26 3.28
N ALA A 437 -4.57 25.52 4.36
CA ALA A 437 -4.60 24.67 5.56
C ALA A 437 -5.93 24.75 6.35
N HIS A 438 -6.71 25.82 6.17
CA HIS A 438 -7.91 26.09 6.98
C HIS A 438 -9.13 26.49 6.14
N ASP A 439 -8.98 26.65 4.82
CA ASP A 439 -10.04 27.05 3.90
C ASP A 439 -10.05 26.16 2.65
N PRO A 440 -10.94 25.15 2.60
CA PRO A 440 -11.14 24.30 1.42
C PRO A 440 -11.57 25.09 0.16
N GLY A 441 -12.15 26.28 0.33
CA GLY A 441 -12.49 27.17 -0.79
C GLY A 441 -11.24 27.71 -1.51
N ALA A 442 -10.20 28.06 -0.74
CA ALA A 442 -8.92 28.52 -1.28
C ALA A 442 -8.22 27.42 -2.12
N GLU A 443 -8.26 26.18 -1.64
CA GLU A 443 -7.76 25.01 -2.36
C GLU A 443 -8.47 24.83 -3.71
N ASN A 444 -9.81 24.80 -3.70
CA ASN A 444 -10.61 24.63 -4.92
C ASN A 444 -10.34 25.71 -5.97
N ILE A 445 -10.14 26.96 -5.55
CA ILE A 445 -9.82 28.06 -6.45
C ILE A 445 -8.43 27.87 -7.07
N ILE A 446 -7.42 27.51 -6.27
CA ILE A 446 -6.06 27.28 -6.78
C ILE A 446 -6.05 26.09 -7.76
N ASN A 447 -6.69 24.98 -7.40
CA ASN A 447 -6.78 23.81 -8.27
C ASN A 447 -7.46 24.15 -9.60
N ARG A 448 -8.51 24.98 -9.58
CA ARG A 448 -9.14 25.46 -10.82
C ARG A 448 -8.19 26.32 -11.66
N ILE A 449 -7.48 27.28 -11.06
CA ILE A 449 -6.51 28.11 -11.79
C ILE A 449 -5.43 27.24 -12.44
N ILE A 450 -4.91 26.26 -11.71
CA ILE A 450 -3.88 25.34 -12.23
C ILE A 450 -4.44 24.45 -13.34
N SER A 451 -5.67 23.96 -13.19
CA SER A 451 -6.36 23.19 -14.23
C SER A 451 -6.58 24.02 -15.50
N ASP A 452 -7.09 25.25 -15.38
CA ASP A 452 -7.30 26.16 -16.50
C ASP A 452 -5.97 26.48 -17.20
N ALA A 453 -4.89 26.67 -16.44
CA ALA A 453 -3.54 26.87 -16.97
C ALA A 453 -3.02 25.64 -17.74
N ASN A 454 -3.25 24.43 -17.22
CA ASN A 454 -2.91 23.17 -17.88
C ASN A 454 -3.69 23.01 -19.20
N GLU A 455 -4.99 23.33 -19.22
CA GLU A 455 -5.81 23.28 -20.43
C GLU A 455 -5.33 24.26 -21.49
N GLN A 456 -4.98 25.49 -21.08
CA GLN A 456 -4.45 26.51 -21.99
C GLN A 456 -3.09 26.12 -22.57
N ALA A 457 -2.17 25.63 -21.73
CA ALA A 457 -0.88 25.10 -22.16
C ALA A 457 -1.05 23.97 -23.18
N ARG A 458 -1.97 23.03 -22.90
CA ARG A 458 -2.30 21.93 -23.82
C ARG A 458 -2.83 22.45 -25.15
N SER A 459 -3.70 23.46 -25.13
CA SER A 459 -4.24 24.08 -26.34
C SER A 459 -3.14 24.68 -27.20
N PHE A 460 -2.20 25.44 -26.61
CA PHE A 460 -1.07 26.00 -27.34
C PHE A 460 -0.23 24.92 -28.02
N ILE A 461 0.04 23.83 -27.31
CA ILE A 461 0.84 22.70 -27.82
C ILE A 461 0.13 22.02 -29.01
N ILE A 462 -1.16 21.71 -28.87
CA ILE A 462 -1.93 21.01 -29.92
C ILE A 462 -2.08 21.88 -31.16
N THR A 463 -2.52 23.14 -31.01
CA THR A 463 -2.71 24.05 -32.14
C THR A 463 -1.39 24.29 -32.87
N SER A 464 -0.31 24.56 -32.13
CA SER A 464 1.00 24.77 -32.75
C SER A 464 1.51 23.54 -33.48
N ALA A 465 1.33 22.34 -32.92
CA ALA A 465 1.71 21.10 -33.60
C ALA A 465 0.92 20.90 -34.90
N GLN A 466 -0.37 21.21 -34.92
CA GLN A 466 -1.21 21.15 -36.13
C GLN A 466 -0.75 22.16 -37.19
N ASP A 467 -0.47 23.39 -36.80
CA ASP A 467 0.03 24.43 -37.71
C ASP A 467 1.41 24.08 -38.28
N LEU A 468 2.32 23.56 -37.45
CA LEU A 468 3.62 23.06 -37.91
C LEU A 468 3.49 21.87 -38.86
N ILE A 469 2.54 20.96 -38.63
CA ILE A 469 2.23 19.87 -39.58
C ILE A 469 1.74 20.44 -40.92
N ASN A 470 0.88 21.46 -40.90
CA ASN A 470 0.39 22.11 -42.12
C ASN A 470 1.53 22.77 -42.90
N ILE A 471 2.39 23.54 -42.22
CA ILE A 471 3.60 24.13 -42.82
C ILE A 471 4.50 23.03 -43.40
N GLY A 472 4.76 21.96 -42.64
CA GLY A 472 5.61 20.85 -43.09
C GLY A 472 5.08 20.15 -44.35
N LYS A 473 3.76 19.97 -44.47
CA LYS A 473 3.12 19.41 -45.68
C LYS A 473 3.33 20.31 -46.89
N THR A 474 3.08 21.61 -46.76
CA THR A 474 3.30 22.56 -47.85
C THR A 474 4.79 22.63 -48.23
N LEU A 475 5.68 22.67 -47.24
CA LEU A 475 7.12 22.70 -47.48
C LEU A 475 7.60 21.48 -48.26
N LYS A 476 7.08 20.28 -47.95
CA LYS A 476 7.38 19.07 -48.69
C LYS A 476 6.96 19.17 -50.16
N GLN A 477 5.76 19.67 -50.44
CA GLN A 477 5.28 19.89 -51.81
C GLN A 477 6.19 20.88 -52.56
N LEU A 478 6.62 21.95 -51.90
CA LEU A 478 7.51 22.96 -52.47
C LEU A 478 8.92 22.40 -52.78
N ILE A 479 9.48 21.55 -51.90
CA ILE A 479 10.77 20.87 -52.13
C ILE A 479 10.70 19.94 -53.35
N GLU A 480 9.59 19.20 -53.48
CA GLU A 480 9.34 18.33 -54.62
C GLU A 480 9.16 19.14 -55.91
N ASP A 481 8.42 20.24 -55.85
CA ASP A 481 8.18 21.14 -56.99
C ASP A 481 9.46 21.80 -57.50
N TYR A 482 10.28 22.32 -56.60
CA TYR A 482 11.58 22.91 -56.93
C TYR A 482 12.52 21.92 -57.64
N SER A 483 12.38 20.62 -57.34
CA SER A 483 13.20 19.57 -57.96
C SER A 483 12.73 19.15 -59.36
N LYS A 484 11.57 19.62 -59.83
CA LYS A 484 11.05 19.32 -61.18
C LYS A 484 11.81 20.13 -62.25
N GLN A 485 11.98 19.53 -63.43
CA GLN A 485 12.50 20.28 -64.60
C GLN A 485 11.58 21.44 -65.00
N LYS A 486 10.27 21.29 -64.76
CA LYS A 486 9.24 22.33 -64.94
C LYS A 486 8.43 22.42 -63.65
N PRO A 487 8.71 23.39 -62.78
CA PRO A 487 7.91 23.64 -61.58
C PRO A 487 6.45 23.97 -61.94
N GLU A 488 5.52 23.48 -61.14
CA GLU A 488 4.08 23.61 -61.32
C GLU A 488 3.43 24.48 -60.23
N ILE A 489 4.04 24.52 -59.03
CA ILE A 489 3.49 25.25 -57.88
C ILE A 489 4.01 26.69 -57.89
N VAL A 490 5.33 26.89 -57.82
CA VAL A 490 5.95 28.23 -57.82
C VAL A 490 6.65 28.47 -59.15
N GLN A 491 6.26 29.54 -59.83
CA GLN A 491 6.71 29.81 -61.20
C GLN A 491 8.10 30.48 -61.26
N ASN A 492 8.47 31.22 -60.21
CA ASN A 492 9.67 32.08 -60.20
C ASN A 492 10.80 31.58 -59.29
N TRP A 493 10.96 30.26 -59.09
CA TRP A 493 12.00 29.68 -58.21
C TRP A 493 13.41 30.25 -58.41
N ARG A 494 13.84 30.44 -59.67
CA ARG A 494 15.18 30.99 -60.00
C ARG A 494 15.40 32.43 -59.52
N GLU A 495 14.32 33.20 -59.39
CA GLU A 495 14.39 34.57 -58.87
C GLU A 495 14.49 34.54 -57.34
N LEU A 496 13.73 33.65 -56.70
CA LEU A 496 13.67 33.51 -55.24
C LEU A 496 15.03 33.12 -54.64
N GLU A 497 15.79 32.27 -55.32
CA GLU A 497 17.15 31.90 -54.90
C GLU A 497 18.07 33.10 -54.69
N ARG A 498 17.88 34.20 -55.41
CA ARG A 498 18.72 35.40 -55.27
C ARG A 498 18.53 36.13 -53.95
N PHE A 499 17.48 35.79 -53.21
CA PHE A 499 17.14 36.37 -51.92
C PHE A 499 17.57 35.47 -50.74
N LEU A 500 18.23 34.35 -51.00
CA LEU A 500 18.78 33.46 -49.97
C LEU A 500 20.30 33.41 -50.04
N ASP A 501 20.94 33.43 -48.87
CA ASP A 501 22.39 33.32 -48.75
C ASP A 501 22.87 31.85 -48.76
N HIS A 502 21.94 30.89 -48.82
CA HIS A 502 22.21 29.45 -48.83
C HIS A 502 21.32 28.71 -49.84
N PRO A 503 21.72 27.50 -50.29
CA PRO A 503 20.98 26.76 -51.30
C PRO A 503 19.52 26.48 -50.89
N MET A 504 18.56 26.95 -51.69
CA MET A 504 17.10 26.86 -51.44
C MET A 504 16.66 25.45 -51.03
N LYS A 505 17.15 24.43 -51.74
CA LYS A 505 16.78 23.03 -51.49
C LYS A 505 17.26 22.53 -50.12
N GLU A 506 18.53 22.77 -49.79
CA GLU A 506 19.12 22.30 -48.53
C GLU A 506 18.49 23.01 -47.34
N PHE A 507 18.27 24.32 -47.47
CA PHE A 507 17.57 25.12 -46.48
C PHE A 507 16.15 24.63 -46.21
N SER A 508 15.37 24.43 -47.27
CA SER A 508 14.00 23.91 -47.18
C SER A 508 13.96 22.52 -46.52
N ILE A 509 14.89 21.63 -46.89
CA ILE A 509 15.00 20.30 -46.26
C ILE A 509 15.37 20.42 -44.77
N GLY A 510 16.24 21.36 -44.40
CA GLY A 510 16.59 21.65 -43.01
C GLY A 510 15.36 22.04 -42.19
N ILE A 511 14.53 22.94 -42.72
CA ILE A 511 13.25 23.34 -42.12
C ILE A 511 12.29 22.18 -41.96
N TYR A 512 12.09 21.40 -43.02
CA TYR A 512 11.23 20.22 -42.95
C TYR A 512 11.66 19.26 -41.84
N LYS A 513 12.97 18.96 -41.76
CA LYS A 513 13.53 18.03 -40.78
C LYS A 513 13.33 18.51 -39.35
N LYS A 514 13.59 19.79 -39.06
CA LYS A 514 13.41 20.35 -37.72
C LYS A 514 11.94 20.41 -37.31
N ILE A 515 11.03 20.76 -38.23
CA ILE A 515 9.57 20.66 -37.99
C ILE A 515 9.18 19.21 -37.67
N TYR A 516 9.65 18.24 -38.46
CA TYR A 516 9.35 16.83 -38.24
C TYR A 516 9.82 16.33 -36.86
N LEU A 517 11.07 16.62 -36.50
CA LEU A 517 11.63 16.28 -35.20
C LEU A 517 10.85 16.92 -34.06
N PHE A 518 10.49 18.20 -34.19
CA PHE A 518 9.73 18.91 -33.16
C PHE A 518 8.33 18.33 -32.97
N VAL A 519 7.62 18.02 -34.06
CA VAL A 519 6.31 17.35 -33.97
C VAL A 519 6.44 15.98 -33.31
N GLN A 520 7.50 15.23 -33.63
CA GLN A 520 7.79 13.94 -32.98
C GLN A 520 8.09 14.08 -31.48
N LEU A 521 8.74 15.17 -31.06
CA LEU A 521 8.93 15.51 -29.65
C LEU A 521 7.58 15.75 -28.98
N MET A 522 6.74 16.61 -29.54
CA MET A 522 5.42 16.95 -28.97
C MET A 522 4.50 15.72 -28.85
N GLN A 523 4.54 14.81 -29.82
CA GLN A 523 3.76 13.57 -29.77
C GLN A 523 4.06 12.70 -28.55
N GLN A 524 5.27 12.77 -27.97
CA GLN A 524 5.62 11.99 -26.76
C GLN A 524 4.88 12.46 -25.51
N TYR A 525 4.38 13.70 -25.51
CA TYR A 525 3.67 14.34 -24.40
C TYR A 525 2.16 14.44 -24.62
N LEU A 526 1.69 14.16 -25.84
CA LEU A 526 0.27 14.24 -26.24
C LEU A 526 -0.40 12.87 -26.42
N ALA A 527 0.40 11.79 -26.50
CA ALA A 527 -0.04 10.40 -26.55
C ALA A 527 -0.18 9.83 -25.14
#